data_AF-A0A6C0IRE3-F1
#
_entry.id   AF-A0A6C0IRE3-F1
#
_cell.length_a   1.000
_cell.length_b   1.000
_cell.length_c   1.000
_cell.angle_alpha   90.00
_cell.angle_beta   90.00
_cell.angle_gamma   90.00
#
_symmetry.space_group_name_H-M   'P 1'
#
loop_
_entity.id
_entity.type
_entity.pdbx_description
1 polymer ?
#
loop_
_entity_poly.entity_id
_entity_poly.type
_entity_poly.pdbx_seq_one_letter_code
_entity_poly.pdbx_strand_id
1 'polypeptide(L)'
;MKISNYKIQTGGLEPLLKVPNFKYTFNLTRKLFIGYVYPYADYFINSITNIPFEQYSYTGNTEYINYEDDVQTIQPCNSTNSPVYILTGGSVYEVLNKKFNNIDLYDYCDATGDIDVSLYPPKLTTDLDAGVKFLSVDGKITSFYSNFTTWVFQNMVKNIKSIQTLFINEQGFVNFDIEDYQDIPSKYKHSDFGYNIERLGKFYVVAFLNDDKTMFKIQVVCKIQDSNISSIDHVIEIIIPLPEDDPEFCPSDESYKPPSFNTIEINQQKFNVQMFGGLIRDNISAYTERKNIYGKPNQNEFIHKSINHIARLFYLYELIYRNHDVYDFKQNTFNNLLFLYGMQKKKINELKFLYYYKIVDNKFNTIKVDTRFFLNSYLNLIILDNYTYNNFKNQNPDYFVDDNNITNIQKNHNRFIIELFNDDLFEPSGLLTFSETTGGKRRRNTRKSRKIYRKKSRKIRKKI
;
A
#
# COMPACT_ATOMS: atom_id res chain seq x y z
N MET A 1 25.85 -3.07 -14.64
CA MET A 1 25.44 -4.40 -14.13
C MET A 1 24.95 -5.20 -15.34
N LYS A 2 25.70 -6.18 -15.83
CA LYS A 2 25.21 -7.08 -16.90
C LYS A 2 24.54 -8.25 -16.20
N ILE A 3 23.22 -8.16 -16.02
CA ILE A 3 22.40 -9.28 -15.57
C ILE A 3 22.40 -10.27 -16.74
N SER A 4 23.13 -11.37 -16.57
CA SER A 4 23.37 -12.38 -17.59
C SER A 4 22.14 -13.26 -17.84
N ASN A 5 21.86 -13.51 -19.12
CA ASN A 5 21.01 -14.57 -19.67
C ASN A 5 19.66 -14.81 -18.97
N TYR A 6 18.67 -14.01 -19.36
CA TYR A 6 17.25 -14.27 -19.11
C TYR A 6 16.86 -15.63 -19.69
N LYS A 7 16.80 -16.66 -18.84
CA LYS A 7 15.91 -17.79 -19.10
C LYS A 7 14.49 -17.22 -19.12
N ILE A 8 13.72 -17.52 -20.16
CA ILE A 8 12.30 -17.19 -20.20
C ILE A 8 11.64 -17.92 -19.03
N GLN A 9 11.38 -17.19 -17.94
CA GLN A 9 10.67 -17.68 -16.77
C GLN A 9 9.18 -17.45 -16.98
N THR A 10 8.43 -18.55 -16.92
CA THR A 10 6.96 -18.55 -16.88
C THR A 10 6.55 -18.73 -15.41
N GLY A 11 6.16 -17.65 -14.73
CA GLY A 11 5.69 -17.75 -13.34
C GLY A 11 5.77 -16.51 -12.45
N GLY A 12 5.86 -15.31 -13.01
CA GLY A 12 5.61 -14.06 -12.28
C GLY A 12 4.23 -13.49 -12.63
N LEU A 13 3.76 -12.52 -11.82
CA LEU A 13 2.57 -11.72 -12.14
C LEU A 13 2.70 -11.04 -13.53
N GLU A 14 3.93 -10.94 -14.06
CA GLU A 14 4.30 -10.88 -15.48
C GLU A 14 5.55 -11.75 -15.79
N PRO A 15 5.76 -12.23 -17.04
CA PRO A 15 7.02 -12.90 -17.43
C PRO A 15 8.18 -11.89 -17.44
N LEU A 16 9.24 -12.12 -16.64
CA LEU A 16 10.37 -11.19 -16.54
C LEU A 16 11.30 -11.24 -17.75
N LEU A 17 10.86 -10.67 -18.86
CA LEU A 17 11.80 -10.13 -19.83
C LEU A 17 12.40 -8.79 -19.35
N LYS A 18 11.87 -8.20 -18.27
CA LYS A 18 12.37 -6.97 -17.68
C LYS A 18 12.28 -7.05 -16.16
N VAL A 19 13.42 -7.02 -15.46
CA VAL A 19 13.43 -6.47 -14.09
C VAL A 19 12.81 -5.07 -14.17
N PRO A 20 11.86 -4.67 -13.30
CA PRO A 20 11.34 -3.32 -13.36
C PRO A 20 12.48 -2.33 -13.16
N ASN A 21 12.56 -1.33 -14.04
CA ASN A 21 13.47 -0.22 -13.84
C ASN A 21 13.02 0.51 -12.56
N PHE A 22 13.69 0.25 -11.44
CA PHE A 22 13.40 0.92 -10.17
C PHE A 22 13.58 2.44 -10.34
N LYS A 23 12.46 3.16 -10.35
CA LYS A 23 12.36 4.62 -10.48
C LYS A 23 12.61 5.31 -9.14
N TYR A 24 12.14 4.72 -8.03
CA TYR A 24 12.12 5.40 -6.72
C TYR A 24 12.92 4.70 -5.64
N THR A 25 13.17 3.42 -5.76
CA THR A 25 13.99 2.63 -4.85
C THR A 25 15.44 2.90 -5.19
N PHE A 26 16.25 3.32 -4.22
CA PHE A 26 17.70 3.52 -4.39
C PHE A 26 18.52 2.55 -3.56
N ASN A 27 17.93 2.03 -2.48
CA ASN A 27 18.53 1.04 -1.63
C ASN A 27 18.85 -0.22 -2.47
N LEU A 28 20.14 -0.48 -2.65
CA LEU A 28 20.63 -1.56 -3.51
C LEU A 28 20.27 -2.92 -2.95
N THR A 29 20.29 -3.08 -1.62
CA THR A 29 19.87 -4.29 -0.92
C THR A 29 18.40 -4.59 -1.18
N ARG A 30 17.52 -3.57 -1.17
CA ARG A 30 16.10 -3.74 -1.49
C ARG A 30 15.85 -4.02 -2.97
N LYS A 31 16.55 -3.34 -3.89
CA LYS A 31 16.50 -3.67 -5.34
C LYS A 31 16.90 -5.12 -5.59
N LEU A 32 17.96 -5.56 -4.94
CA LEU A 32 18.46 -6.92 -5.02
C LEU A 32 17.38 -7.89 -4.55
N PHE A 33 16.83 -7.67 -3.35
CA PHE A 33 15.79 -8.54 -2.80
C PHE A 33 14.56 -8.65 -3.73
N ILE A 34 14.00 -7.51 -4.14
CA ILE A 34 12.85 -7.46 -5.06
C ILE A 34 13.19 -8.16 -6.38
N GLY A 35 14.36 -7.88 -6.97
CA GLY A 35 14.76 -8.45 -8.26
C GLY A 35 14.83 -9.98 -8.29
N TYR A 36 15.16 -10.62 -7.16
CA TYR A 36 15.20 -12.08 -7.05
C TYR A 36 13.84 -12.69 -6.66
N VAL A 37 13.05 -12.00 -5.83
CA VAL A 37 11.78 -12.53 -5.30
C VAL A 37 10.61 -12.29 -6.25
N TYR A 38 10.51 -11.08 -6.80
CA TYR A 38 9.43 -10.65 -7.68
C TYR A 38 9.11 -11.63 -8.83
N PRO A 39 10.12 -12.25 -9.48
CA PRO A 39 9.88 -13.31 -10.46
C PRO A 39 8.95 -14.45 -10.07
N TYR A 40 8.87 -14.72 -8.76
CA TYR A 40 8.15 -15.85 -8.21
C TYR A 40 6.96 -15.42 -7.36
N ALA A 41 6.60 -14.13 -7.37
CA ALA A 41 5.54 -13.57 -6.53
C ALA A 41 4.21 -14.33 -6.66
N ASP A 42 3.88 -14.80 -7.87
CA ASP A 42 2.69 -15.64 -8.12
C ASP A 42 2.72 -16.96 -7.32
N TYR A 43 3.87 -17.65 -7.27
CA TYR A 43 4.00 -18.90 -6.49
C TYR A 43 3.84 -18.65 -4.98
N PHE A 44 4.33 -17.51 -4.50
CA PHE A 44 4.19 -17.12 -3.11
C PHE A 44 2.76 -16.70 -2.77
N ILE A 45 2.09 -15.91 -3.62
CA ILE A 45 0.65 -15.58 -3.45
C ILE A 45 -0.18 -16.85 -3.47
N ASN A 46 0.10 -17.78 -4.39
CA ASN A 46 -0.60 -19.06 -4.46
C ASN A 46 -0.38 -19.90 -3.20
N SER A 47 0.74 -19.75 -2.51
CA SER A 47 0.97 -20.43 -1.23
C SER A 47 0.01 -19.96 -0.13
N ILE A 48 -0.54 -18.76 -0.23
CA ILE A 48 -1.59 -18.25 0.66
C ILE A 48 -2.96 -18.71 0.19
N THR A 49 -3.30 -18.49 -1.08
CA THR A 49 -4.63 -18.79 -1.60
C THR A 49 -4.96 -20.28 -1.64
N ASN A 50 -3.94 -21.15 -1.62
CA ASN A 50 -4.10 -22.60 -1.55
C ASN A 50 -4.26 -23.14 -0.13
N ILE A 51 -4.20 -22.28 0.91
CA ILE A 51 -4.59 -22.69 2.25
C ILE A 51 -6.10 -22.94 2.25
N PRO A 52 -6.57 -24.13 2.67
CA PRO A 52 -7.99 -24.49 2.65
C PRO A 52 -8.71 -23.87 3.85
N PHE A 53 -8.83 -22.54 3.88
CA PHE A 53 -9.45 -21.80 4.99
C PHE A 53 -10.87 -22.29 5.29
N GLU A 54 -11.62 -22.68 4.27
CA GLU A 54 -12.98 -23.23 4.39
C GLU A 54 -13.05 -24.56 5.17
N GLN A 55 -11.92 -25.26 5.30
CA GLN A 55 -11.82 -26.54 6.02
C GLN A 55 -11.37 -26.37 7.48
N TYR A 56 -10.92 -25.18 7.88
CA TYR A 56 -10.57 -24.94 9.27
C TYR A 56 -11.83 -24.90 10.13
N SER A 57 -11.81 -25.68 11.21
CA SER A 57 -12.78 -25.58 12.29
C SER A 57 -12.08 -25.85 13.61
N TYR A 58 -12.56 -25.21 14.67
CA TYR A 58 -12.12 -25.41 16.03
C TYR A 58 -13.25 -26.02 16.85
N THR A 59 -12.94 -27.09 17.58
CA THR A 59 -13.80 -27.69 18.61
C THR A 59 -12.88 -28.06 19.78
N GLY A 60 -13.05 -27.41 20.92
CA GLY A 60 -12.16 -27.61 22.06
C GLY A 60 -12.42 -26.64 23.19
N ASN A 61 -11.58 -26.71 24.22
CA ASN A 61 -11.63 -25.77 25.34
C ASN A 61 -10.79 -24.52 25.04
N THR A 62 -11.31 -23.35 25.35
CA THR A 62 -10.53 -22.10 25.31
C THR A 62 -10.63 -21.34 26.62
N GLU A 63 -9.63 -20.50 26.87
CA GLU A 63 -9.54 -19.59 27.99
C GLU A 63 -10.32 -18.30 27.66
N TYR A 64 -11.34 -18.01 28.47
CA TYR A 64 -12.10 -16.77 28.45
C TYR A 64 -11.69 -15.93 29.65
N ILE A 65 -11.40 -14.65 29.42
CA ILE A 65 -11.01 -13.70 30.45
C ILE A 65 -12.12 -12.67 30.58
N ASN A 66 -12.69 -12.60 31.78
CA ASN A 66 -13.67 -11.58 32.11
C ASN A 66 -13.00 -10.20 32.10
N TYR A 67 -13.64 -9.25 31.43
CA TYR A 67 -13.13 -7.89 31.26
C TYR A 67 -13.12 -7.07 32.55
N GLU A 68 -13.95 -7.43 33.56
CA GLU A 68 -14.09 -6.66 34.79
C GLU A 68 -13.08 -7.05 35.89
N ASP A 69 -12.72 -8.33 35.99
CA ASP A 69 -11.94 -8.86 37.11
C ASP A 69 -10.72 -9.71 36.69
N ASP A 70 -10.43 -9.80 35.38
CA ASP A 70 -9.37 -10.63 34.79
C ASP A 70 -9.43 -12.11 35.25
N VAL A 71 -10.59 -12.59 35.69
CA VAL A 71 -10.78 -14.00 36.05
C VAL A 71 -10.83 -14.82 34.77
N GLN A 72 -9.92 -15.80 34.68
CA GLN A 72 -9.90 -16.76 33.59
C GLN A 72 -10.82 -17.94 33.88
N THR A 73 -11.69 -18.25 32.93
CA THR A 73 -12.49 -19.46 32.91
C THR A 73 -12.13 -20.29 31.67
N ILE A 74 -12.23 -21.61 31.77
CA ILE A 74 -11.97 -22.51 30.64
C ILE A 74 -13.30 -23.15 30.27
N GLN A 75 -13.72 -22.97 29.02
CA GLN A 75 -14.99 -23.52 28.53
C GLN A 75 -14.85 -24.13 27.14
N PRO A 76 -15.65 -25.17 26.84
CA PRO A 76 -15.73 -25.71 25.50
C PRO A 76 -16.41 -24.71 24.55
N CYS A 77 -15.87 -24.58 23.34
CA CYS A 77 -16.45 -23.77 22.28
C CYS A 77 -16.23 -24.41 20.90
N ASN A 78 -16.93 -23.88 19.90
CA ASN A 78 -16.77 -24.24 18.49
C ASN A 78 -16.60 -22.99 17.64
N SER A 79 -15.85 -23.08 16.53
CA SER A 79 -15.86 -22.04 15.51
C SER A 79 -17.14 -22.08 14.68
N THR A 80 -17.70 -20.93 14.33
CA THR A 80 -18.97 -20.80 13.59
C THR A 80 -18.81 -20.39 12.12
N ASN A 81 -17.67 -19.84 11.75
CA ASN A 81 -17.33 -19.45 10.38
C ASN A 81 -15.90 -19.89 10.04
N SER A 82 -15.47 -19.64 8.80
CA SER A 82 -14.10 -19.90 8.36
C SER A 82 -13.20 -18.69 8.65
N PRO A 83 -11.88 -18.89 8.84
CA PRO A 83 -10.91 -17.81 8.85
C PRO A 83 -10.98 -17.00 7.55
N VAL A 84 -10.68 -15.70 7.63
CA VAL A 84 -10.71 -14.80 6.48
C VAL A 84 -9.31 -14.23 6.27
N TYR A 85 -8.69 -14.57 5.14
CA TYR A 85 -7.47 -13.90 4.68
C TYR A 85 -7.82 -12.71 3.78
N ILE A 86 -7.00 -11.68 3.83
CA ILE A 86 -7.09 -10.48 2.99
C ILE A 86 -5.68 -10.11 2.55
N LEU A 87 -5.41 -10.09 1.25
CA LEU A 87 -4.19 -9.48 0.71
C LEU A 87 -4.25 -7.96 0.93
N THR A 88 -3.17 -7.38 1.42
CA THR A 88 -3.06 -5.96 1.75
C THR A 88 -1.84 -5.31 1.10
N GLY A 89 -1.73 -3.99 1.21
CA GLY A 89 -0.53 -3.27 0.83
C GLY A 89 -0.19 -3.40 -0.66
N GLY A 90 1.10 -3.63 -0.96
CA GLY A 90 1.60 -3.70 -2.34
C GLY A 90 1.04 -4.88 -3.14
N SER A 91 0.77 -6.01 -2.49
CA SER A 91 0.30 -7.23 -3.15
C SER A 91 -1.03 -7.05 -3.88
N VAL A 92 -1.92 -6.22 -3.34
CA VAL A 92 -3.23 -5.91 -3.97
C VAL A 92 -3.06 -5.22 -5.32
N TYR A 93 -2.08 -4.32 -5.43
CA TYR A 93 -1.79 -3.61 -6.67
C TYR A 93 -1.28 -4.55 -7.76
N GLU A 94 -0.46 -5.53 -7.39
CA GLU A 94 0.04 -6.54 -8.31
C GLU A 94 -1.10 -7.44 -8.84
N VAL A 95 -2.04 -7.83 -7.97
CA VAL A 95 -3.25 -8.58 -8.35
C VAL A 95 -4.14 -7.74 -9.28
N LEU A 96 -4.33 -6.46 -8.97
CA LEU A 96 -5.08 -5.53 -9.83
C LEU A 96 -4.41 -5.36 -11.20
N ASN A 97 -3.08 -5.22 -11.25
CA ASN A 97 -2.31 -5.08 -12.49
C ASN A 97 -2.48 -6.31 -13.39
N LYS A 98 -2.43 -7.50 -12.81
CA LYS A 98 -2.68 -8.75 -13.53
C LYS A 98 -4.12 -8.87 -14.04
N LYS A 99 -5.10 -8.34 -13.30
CA LYS A 99 -6.52 -8.34 -13.71
C LYS A 99 -6.82 -7.36 -14.84
N PHE A 100 -6.21 -6.18 -14.79
CA PHE A 100 -6.52 -5.04 -15.67
C PHE A 100 -5.29 -4.61 -16.45
N ASN A 101 -5.18 -5.07 -17.69
CA ASN A 101 -4.01 -4.83 -18.55
C ASN A 101 -4.05 -3.49 -19.32
N ASN A 102 -5.02 -2.62 -19.05
CA ASN A 102 -5.17 -1.34 -19.73
C ASN A 102 -4.34 -0.21 -19.12
N ILE A 103 -3.76 -0.43 -17.93
CA ILE A 103 -2.86 0.49 -17.24
C ILE A 103 -1.76 -0.34 -16.59
N ASP A 104 -0.51 0.01 -16.86
CA ASP A 104 0.66 -0.65 -16.28
C ASP A 104 0.99 -0.03 -14.90
N LEU A 105 1.00 -0.84 -13.85
CA LEU A 105 1.41 -0.44 -12.50
C LEU A 105 2.82 0.17 -12.45
N TYR A 106 3.76 -0.37 -13.22
CA TYR A 106 5.17 0.04 -13.17
C TYR A 106 5.43 1.35 -13.92
N ASP A 107 4.44 1.89 -14.63
CA ASP A 107 4.47 3.28 -15.06
C ASP A 107 4.42 4.24 -13.87
N TYR A 108 3.79 3.81 -12.77
CA TYR A 108 3.51 4.63 -11.61
C TYR A 108 4.51 4.40 -10.47
N CYS A 109 4.66 3.15 -10.01
CA CYS A 109 5.45 2.81 -8.83
C CYS A 109 6.47 1.69 -9.08
N ASP A 110 7.42 1.54 -8.16
CA ASP A 110 8.30 0.38 -8.18
C ASP A 110 7.57 -0.87 -7.67
N ALA A 111 7.96 -2.04 -8.20
CA ALA A 111 7.46 -3.33 -7.75
C ALA A 111 7.70 -3.55 -6.25
N THR A 112 6.78 -4.25 -5.61
CA THR A 112 6.92 -4.69 -4.21
C THR A 112 7.52 -6.10 -4.17
N GLY A 113 8.37 -6.39 -3.19
CA GLY A 113 9.02 -7.71 -3.06
C GLY A 113 8.34 -8.64 -2.06
N ASP A 114 7.39 -8.10 -1.31
CA ASP A 114 6.72 -8.66 -0.15
C ASP A 114 5.22 -8.81 -0.41
N ILE A 115 4.64 -9.85 0.19
CA ILE A 115 3.22 -10.17 0.14
C ILE A 115 2.66 -10.03 1.54
N ASP A 116 1.96 -8.92 1.77
CA ASP A 116 1.29 -8.61 3.02
C ASP A 116 -0.11 -9.25 3.06
N VAL A 117 -0.42 -9.94 4.15
CA VAL A 117 -1.71 -10.61 4.36
C VAL A 117 -2.21 -10.32 5.76
N SER A 118 -3.45 -9.85 5.89
CA SER A 118 -4.15 -9.85 7.18
C SER A 118 -5.00 -11.12 7.27
N LEU A 119 -4.89 -11.85 8.37
CA LEU A 119 -5.62 -13.09 8.61
C LEU A 119 -6.43 -12.99 9.89
N TYR A 120 -7.74 -13.15 9.75
CA TYR A 120 -8.68 -13.03 10.85
C TYR A 120 -9.15 -14.42 11.30
N PRO A 121 -9.07 -14.73 12.60
CA PRO A 121 -9.54 -16.00 13.15
C PRO A 121 -11.07 -16.12 13.01
N PRO A 122 -11.62 -17.34 13.02
CA PRO A 122 -13.07 -17.52 13.00
C PRO A 122 -13.72 -17.13 14.33
N LYS A 123 -15.01 -16.80 14.30
CA LYS A 123 -15.85 -16.53 15.46
C LYS A 123 -16.11 -17.80 16.26
N LEU A 124 -16.03 -17.70 17.59
CA LEU A 124 -16.31 -18.78 18.52
C LEU A 124 -17.75 -18.69 19.05
N THR A 125 -18.35 -19.85 19.33
CA THR A 125 -19.58 -19.94 20.12
C THR A 125 -19.24 -19.65 21.58
N THR A 126 -19.89 -18.67 22.19
CA THR A 126 -19.82 -18.43 23.63
C THR A 126 -21.14 -17.83 24.12
N ASP A 127 -21.52 -18.22 25.33
CA ASP A 127 -22.64 -17.61 26.08
C ASP A 127 -22.13 -16.69 27.20
N LEU A 128 -20.80 -16.48 27.26
CA LEU A 128 -20.16 -15.65 28.27
C LEU A 128 -19.99 -14.21 27.79
N ASP A 129 -20.23 -13.28 28.70
CA ASP A 129 -19.78 -11.88 28.59
C ASP A 129 -18.28 -11.78 28.94
N ALA A 130 -17.45 -12.47 28.16
CA ALA A 130 -16.00 -12.56 28.37
C ALA A 130 -15.24 -12.69 27.04
N GLY A 131 -14.00 -12.19 27.02
CA GLY A 131 -13.16 -12.15 25.84
C GLY A 131 -12.17 -13.30 25.76
N VAL A 132 -11.88 -13.78 24.56
CA VAL A 132 -10.67 -14.58 24.29
C VAL A 132 -9.54 -13.61 23.96
N LYS A 133 -8.53 -13.56 24.82
CA LYS A 133 -7.28 -12.84 24.59
C LYS A 133 -6.29 -13.73 23.82
N PHE A 134 -5.25 -13.13 23.22
CA PHE A 134 -4.19 -13.93 22.60
C PHE A 134 -3.38 -14.69 23.66
N LEU A 135 -3.06 -14.01 24.76
CA LEU A 135 -2.39 -14.60 25.91
C LEU A 135 -3.36 -14.80 27.08
N SER A 136 -3.29 -15.97 27.73
CA SER A 136 -3.94 -16.30 29.00
C SER A 136 -3.32 -15.52 30.17
N VAL A 137 -3.96 -15.60 31.34
CA VAL A 137 -3.52 -14.92 32.57
C VAL A 137 -2.13 -15.36 33.04
N ASP A 138 -1.72 -16.59 32.73
CA ASP A 138 -0.36 -17.10 32.99
C ASP A 138 0.67 -16.66 31.93
N GLY A 139 0.26 -15.84 30.95
CA GLY A 139 1.12 -15.27 29.92
C GLY A 139 1.41 -16.19 28.74
N LYS A 140 0.70 -17.32 28.61
CA LYS A 140 0.84 -18.27 27.51
C LYS A 140 -0.20 -18.03 26.42
N ILE A 141 0.06 -18.49 25.20
CA ILE A 141 -0.92 -18.45 24.11
C ILE A 141 -2.16 -19.28 24.49
N THR A 142 -3.34 -18.73 24.29
CA THR A 142 -4.59 -19.44 24.58
C THR A 142 -4.77 -20.64 23.66
N SER A 143 -5.51 -21.64 24.12
CA SER A 143 -5.75 -22.91 23.45
C SER A 143 -6.34 -22.73 22.05
N PHE A 144 -7.26 -21.77 21.87
CA PHE A 144 -7.79 -21.42 20.55
C PHE A 144 -6.70 -20.86 19.62
N TYR A 145 -5.99 -19.80 20.02
CA TYR A 145 -4.97 -19.17 19.19
C TYR A 145 -3.79 -20.10 18.92
N SER A 146 -3.41 -20.95 19.88
CA SER A 146 -2.40 -22.00 19.70
C SER A 146 -2.79 -22.96 18.58
N ASN A 147 -4.03 -23.46 18.59
CA ASN A 147 -4.53 -24.34 17.55
C ASN A 147 -4.59 -23.63 16.19
N PHE A 148 -5.18 -22.44 16.14
CA PHE A 148 -5.36 -21.67 14.92
C PHE A 148 -4.03 -21.31 14.26
N THR A 149 -3.12 -20.69 15.00
CA THR A 149 -1.81 -20.27 14.48
C THR A 149 -0.97 -21.46 14.05
N THR A 150 -1.02 -22.58 14.77
CA THR A 150 -0.36 -23.84 14.40
C THR A 150 -0.90 -24.38 13.08
N TRP A 151 -2.22 -24.39 12.89
CA TRP A 151 -2.84 -24.86 11.66
C TRP A 151 -2.45 -24.00 10.45
N VAL A 152 -2.45 -22.68 10.60
CA VAL A 152 -2.00 -21.74 9.55
C VAL A 152 -0.53 -21.98 9.21
N PHE A 153 0.33 -22.08 10.23
CA PHE A 153 1.76 -22.34 10.07
C PHE A 153 2.02 -23.65 9.32
N GLN A 154 1.34 -24.73 9.69
CA GLN A 154 1.50 -26.04 9.03
C GLN A 154 1.08 -26.02 7.56
N ASN A 155 -0.01 -25.31 7.23
CA ASN A 155 -0.43 -25.14 5.83
C ASN A 155 0.57 -24.28 5.05
N MET A 156 1.13 -23.24 5.66
CA MET A 156 2.21 -22.46 5.04
C MET A 156 3.45 -23.31 4.79
N VAL A 157 3.88 -24.11 5.76
CA VAL A 157 4.99 -25.07 5.60
C VAL A 157 4.73 -26.01 4.43
N LYS A 158 3.54 -26.61 4.37
CA LYS A 158 3.14 -27.51 3.27
C LYS A 158 3.22 -26.81 1.91
N ASN A 159 2.67 -25.60 1.81
CA ASN A 159 2.59 -24.86 0.55
C ASN A 159 3.96 -24.36 0.10
N ILE A 160 4.79 -23.82 0.99
CA ILE A 160 6.16 -23.41 0.66
C ILE A 160 7.02 -24.63 0.27
N LYS A 161 6.85 -25.76 0.95
CA LYS A 161 7.54 -27.01 0.59
C LYS A 161 7.18 -27.48 -0.82
N SER A 162 5.97 -27.19 -1.32
CA SER A 162 5.54 -27.56 -2.67
C SER A 162 6.25 -26.75 -3.77
N ILE A 163 6.67 -25.52 -3.48
CA ILE A 163 7.36 -24.64 -4.44
C ILE A 163 8.89 -24.63 -4.26
N GLN A 164 9.41 -25.27 -3.21
CA GLN A 164 10.86 -25.25 -2.88
C GLN A 164 11.76 -25.69 -4.04
N THR A 165 11.28 -26.61 -4.89
CA THR A 165 12.05 -27.18 -6.01
C THR A 165 12.38 -26.15 -7.07
N LEU A 166 11.57 -25.08 -7.19
CA LEU A 166 11.81 -23.97 -8.10
C LEU A 166 13.12 -23.23 -7.78
N PHE A 167 13.56 -23.27 -6.52
CA PHE A 167 14.65 -22.44 -6.00
C PHE A 167 15.96 -23.20 -5.80
N ILE A 168 16.00 -24.51 -6.09
CA ILE A 168 17.20 -25.34 -5.87
C ILE A 168 18.39 -24.78 -6.65
N ASN A 169 18.18 -24.44 -7.92
CA ASN A 169 19.23 -23.98 -8.83
C ASN A 169 19.38 -22.44 -8.88
N GLU A 170 18.56 -21.70 -8.12
CA GLU A 170 18.60 -20.24 -8.10
C GLU A 170 19.73 -19.74 -7.22
N GLN A 171 20.80 -19.22 -7.84
CA GLN A 171 22.06 -18.90 -7.16
C GLN A 171 21.95 -17.76 -6.15
N GLY A 172 21.04 -16.81 -6.38
CA GLY A 172 20.88 -15.67 -5.47
C GLY A 172 20.21 -16.00 -4.15
N PHE A 173 19.40 -17.07 -4.09
CA PHE A 173 18.85 -17.55 -2.82
C PHE A 173 19.91 -18.40 -2.11
N VAL A 174 20.27 -18.02 -0.89
CA VAL A 174 21.34 -18.68 -0.13
C VAL A 174 20.85 -19.13 1.24
N ASN A 175 21.54 -20.12 1.80
CA ASN A 175 21.30 -20.56 3.17
C ASN A 175 21.74 -19.48 4.17
N PHE A 176 21.05 -19.41 5.30
CA PHE A 176 21.34 -18.46 6.37
C PHE A 176 20.89 -19.00 7.72
N ASP A 177 21.39 -18.38 8.79
CA ASP A 177 20.89 -18.60 10.14
C ASP A 177 19.69 -17.68 10.39
N ILE A 178 18.59 -18.23 10.90
CA ILE A 178 17.41 -17.43 11.22
C ILE A 178 17.72 -16.38 12.31
N GLU A 179 18.72 -16.61 13.15
CA GLU A 179 19.14 -15.65 14.17
C GLU A 179 19.71 -14.35 13.58
N ASP A 180 20.11 -14.35 12.31
CA ASP A 180 20.52 -13.13 11.60
C ASP A 180 19.33 -12.23 11.22
N TYR A 181 18.10 -12.76 11.23
CA TYR A 181 16.88 -12.02 10.88
C TYR A 181 16.38 -11.20 12.08
N GLN A 182 16.49 -9.88 11.96
CA GLN A 182 16.35 -8.94 13.08
C GLN A 182 14.89 -8.69 13.52
N ASP A 183 13.90 -9.10 12.73
CA ASP A 183 12.50 -8.80 13.02
C ASP A 183 11.88 -9.73 14.09
N ILE A 184 12.56 -10.81 14.47
CA ILE A 184 12.05 -11.77 15.46
C ILE A 184 12.49 -11.36 16.87
N PRO A 185 11.56 -10.95 17.76
CA PRO A 185 11.84 -10.67 19.17
C PRO A 185 12.54 -11.83 19.88
N SER A 186 13.70 -11.59 20.47
CA SER A 186 14.40 -12.61 21.27
C SER A 186 13.57 -13.08 22.46
N LYS A 187 12.77 -12.18 23.07
CA LYS A 187 11.94 -12.44 24.26
C LYS A 187 10.82 -13.45 24.01
N TYR A 188 10.32 -13.57 22.78
CA TYR A 188 9.15 -14.38 22.45
C TYR A 188 9.47 -15.61 21.61
N LYS A 189 10.75 -16.01 21.49
CA LYS A 189 11.19 -17.27 20.86
C LYS A 189 10.90 -18.50 21.74
N HIS A 190 9.65 -18.68 22.17
CA HIS A 190 9.21 -19.81 22.98
C HIS A 190 7.83 -20.29 22.56
N SER A 191 7.59 -21.61 22.63
CA SER A 191 6.31 -22.22 22.24
C SER A 191 5.11 -21.67 23.03
N ASP A 192 5.35 -21.26 24.28
CA ASP A 192 4.36 -20.60 25.13
C ASP A 192 3.82 -19.30 24.52
N PHE A 193 4.52 -18.67 23.57
CA PHE A 193 4.05 -17.49 22.82
C PHE A 193 3.62 -17.81 21.39
N GLY A 194 3.44 -19.10 21.06
CA GLY A 194 3.15 -19.56 19.71
C GLY A 194 4.36 -19.58 18.77
N TYR A 195 5.58 -19.42 19.27
CA TYR A 195 6.77 -19.45 18.42
C TYR A 195 6.93 -20.80 17.73
N ASN A 196 7.08 -20.79 16.41
CA ASN A 196 7.34 -21.98 15.62
C ASN A 196 8.24 -21.65 14.44
N ILE A 197 9.06 -22.60 14.02
CA ILE A 197 10.00 -22.40 12.92
C ILE A 197 10.27 -23.71 12.16
N GLU A 198 10.27 -23.63 10.84
CA GLU A 198 10.61 -24.75 9.97
C GLU A 198 11.51 -24.25 8.83
N ARG A 199 12.64 -24.93 8.62
CA ARG A 199 13.54 -24.64 7.49
C ARG A 199 13.14 -25.48 6.28
N LEU A 200 12.90 -24.82 5.15
CA LEU A 200 12.51 -25.43 3.88
C LEU A 200 13.51 -25.06 2.80
N GLY A 201 14.60 -25.83 2.74
CA GLY A 201 15.72 -25.54 1.83
C GLY A 201 16.38 -24.20 2.15
N LYS A 202 16.15 -23.21 1.27
CA LYS A 202 16.70 -21.84 1.34
C LYS A 202 15.75 -20.85 2.03
N PHE A 203 14.60 -21.31 2.50
CA PHE A 203 13.58 -20.50 3.18
C PHE A 203 13.41 -20.95 4.63
N TYR A 204 12.93 -20.03 5.47
CA TYR A 204 12.30 -20.36 6.74
C TYR A 204 10.83 -19.96 6.70
N VAL A 205 9.96 -20.81 7.25
CA VAL A 205 8.64 -20.38 7.71
C VAL A 205 8.78 -20.18 9.21
N VAL A 206 8.43 -19.00 9.72
CA VAL A 206 8.56 -18.65 11.13
C VAL A 206 7.28 -18.00 11.63
N ALA A 207 6.81 -18.40 12.80
CA ALA A 207 5.66 -17.84 13.49
C ALA A 207 6.13 -17.23 14.82
N PHE A 208 5.73 -16.00 15.14
CA PHE A 208 6.15 -15.32 16.35
C PHE A 208 5.21 -14.17 16.74
N LEU A 209 5.11 -13.92 18.05
CA LEU A 209 4.48 -12.73 18.60
C LEU A 209 5.45 -11.54 18.48
N ASN A 210 4.97 -10.38 18.04
CA ASN A 210 5.81 -9.20 17.89
C ASN A 210 6.15 -8.52 19.24
N ASP A 211 7.11 -7.59 19.24
CA ASP A 211 7.68 -7.02 20.48
C ASP A 211 6.66 -6.32 21.39
N ASP A 212 5.76 -5.53 20.78
CA ASP A 212 4.73 -4.75 21.49
C ASP A 212 3.45 -5.54 21.77
N LYS A 213 3.39 -6.81 21.34
CA LYS A 213 2.25 -7.72 21.49
C LYS A 213 0.95 -7.21 20.85
N THR A 214 1.07 -6.47 19.76
CA THR A 214 -0.10 -5.99 18.99
C THR A 214 -0.51 -6.92 17.86
N MET A 215 0.40 -7.80 17.42
CA MET A 215 0.14 -8.74 16.34
C MET A 215 0.96 -10.02 16.45
N PHE A 216 0.38 -11.12 15.98
CA PHE A 216 1.10 -12.36 15.75
C PHE A 216 1.43 -12.49 14.26
N LYS A 217 2.67 -12.85 13.95
CA LYS A 217 3.18 -12.91 12.58
C LYS A 217 3.51 -14.34 12.16
N ILE A 218 3.18 -14.71 10.93
CA ILE A 218 3.72 -15.88 10.25
C ILE A 218 4.39 -15.40 8.97
N GLN A 219 5.70 -15.59 8.86
CA GLN A 219 6.51 -15.06 7.77
C GLN A 219 7.23 -16.17 7.01
N VAL A 220 7.43 -15.94 5.71
CA VAL A 220 8.35 -16.73 4.88
C VAL A 220 9.58 -15.89 4.60
N VAL A 221 10.71 -16.26 5.19
CA VAL A 221 11.95 -15.47 5.20
C VAL A 221 12.99 -16.14 4.30
N CYS A 222 13.72 -15.32 3.55
CA CYS A 222 14.85 -15.80 2.74
C CYS A 222 16.04 -14.85 2.81
N LYS A 223 17.22 -15.38 2.48
CA LYS A 223 18.42 -14.58 2.23
C LYS A 223 18.72 -14.52 0.75
N ILE A 224 18.83 -13.32 0.23
CA ILE A 224 19.33 -13.04 -1.12
C ILE A 224 20.76 -12.55 -1.04
N GLN A 225 21.63 -13.08 -1.88
CA GLN A 225 23.03 -12.64 -2.00
C GLN A 225 23.44 -12.57 -3.48
N ASP A 226 23.99 -11.43 -3.86
CA ASP A 226 24.65 -11.25 -5.16
C ASP A 226 25.90 -10.41 -4.97
N SER A 227 27.03 -10.97 -5.42
CA SER A 227 28.34 -10.33 -5.29
C SER A 227 28.65 -10.03 -3.81
N ASN A 228 28.80 -8.75 -3.44
CA ASN A 228 29.12 -8.32 -2.08
C ASN A 228 27.90 -7.76 -1.30
N ILE A 229 26.68 -7.94 -1.83
CA ILE A 229 25.46 -7.41 -1.21
C ILE A 229 24.59 -8.59 -0.79
N SER A 230 24.08 -8.54 0.44
CA SER A 230 23.13 -9.52 0.95
C SER A 230 21.97 -8.85 1.68
N SER A 231 20.78 -9.44 1.58
CA SER A 231 19.57 -9.05 2.30
C SER A 231 18.93 -10.28 2.93
N ILE A 232 18.49 -10.18 4.18
CA ILE A 232 17.58 -11.14 4.79
C ILE A 232 16.28 -10.39 5.02
N ASP A 233 15.19 -10.87 4.44
CA ASP A 233 13.89 -10.21 4.53
C ASP A 233 12.77 -11.25 4.27
N HIS A 234 11.54 -10.88 4.60
CA HIS A 234 10.37 -11.72 4.34
C HIS A 234 9.83 -11.51 2.92
N VAL A 235 9.34 -12.59 2.32
CA VAL A 235 8.62 -12.59 1.04
C VAL A 235 7.12 -12.60 1.27
N ILE A 236 6.68 -13.24 2.34
CA ILE A 236 5.28 -13.30 2.78
C ILE A 236 5.26 -12.89 4.24
N GLU A 237 4.33 -12.01 4.60
CA GLU A 237 3.99 -11.68 5.98
C GLU A 237 2.48 -11.85 6.18
N ILE A 238 2.09 -12.85 6.97
CA ILE A 238 0.73 -13.00 7.48
C ILE A 238 0.68 -12.38 8.87
N ILE A 239 -0.18 -11.36 9.03
CA ILE A 239 -0.45 -10.69 10.29
C ILE A 239 -1.81 -11.16 10.80
N ILE A 240 -1.82 -11.69 12.02
CA ILE A 240 -3.03 -11.96 12.79
C ILE A 240 -3.14 -10.85 13.84
N PRO A 241 -4.10 -9.90 13.69
CA PRO A 241 -4.31 -8.85 14.68
C PRO A 241 -4.79 -9.46 16.00
N LEU A 242 -4.35 -8.87 17.11
CA LEU A 242 -4.71 -9.36 18.44
C LEU A 242 -5.95 -8.62 18.96
N PRO A 243 -6.87 -9.32 19.64
CA PRO A 243 -8.14 -8.76 20.11
C PRO A 243 -7.98 -7.67 21.17
N GLU A 244 -6.82 -7.59 21.82
CA GLU A 244 -6.46 -6.55 22.78
C GLU A 244 -6.33 -5.17 22.12
N ASP A 245 -5.86 -5.12 20.87
CA ASP A 245 -5.69 -3.88 20.10
C ASP A 245 -6.82 -3.65 19.09
N ASP A 246 -7.42 -4.73 18.59
CA ASP A 246 -8.56 -4.69 17.67
C ASP A 246 -9.76 -5.47 18.24
N PRO A 247 -10.48 -4.91 19.24
CA PRO A 247 -11.57 -5.60 19.92
C PRO A 247 -12.74 -5.97 18.99
N GLU A 248 -12.92 -5.24 17.89
CA GLU A 248 -13.93 -5.55 16.87
C GLU A 248 -13.72 -6.91 16.18
N PHE A 249 -12.51 -7.46 16.27
CA PHE A 249 -12.15 -8.78 15.74
C PHE A 249 -11.91 -9.82 16.85
N CYS A 250 -12.37 -9.54 18.07
CA CYS A 250 -12.36 -10.49 19.18
C CYS A 250 -13.23 -11.72 18.84
N PRO A 251 -12.66 -12.94 18.72
CA PRO A 251 -13.39 -14.12 18.25
C PRO A 251 -14.61 -14.50 19.10
N SER A 252 -14.63 -14.13 20.37
CA SER A 252 -15.72 -14.44 21.29
C SER A 252 -16.74 -13.31 21.42
N ASP A 253 -16.48 -12.13 20.87
CA ASP A 253 -17.40 -10.99 21.05
C ASP A 253 -18.66 -11.17 20.17
N GLU A 254 -19.82 -10.83 20.73
CA GLU A 254 -21.07 -10.74 19.98
C GLU A 254 -20.93 -9.77 18.81
N SER A 255 -20.18 -8.68 19.01
CA SER A 255 -19.90 -7.64 18.02
C SER A 255 -19.05 -8.11 16.85
N TYR A 256 -18.37 -9.26 16.97
CA TYR A 256 -17.49 -9.81 15.94
C TYR A 256 -18.22 -9.89 14.60
N LYS A 257 -17.66 -9.20 13.61
CA LYS A 257 -18.06 -9.29 12.21
C LYS A 257 -16.85 -9.63 11.39
N PRO A 258 -16.95 -10.61 10.48
CA PRO A 258 -15.89 -10.85 9.51
C PRO A 258 -15.53 -9.53 8.80
N PRO A 259 -14.23 -9.25 8.60
CA PRO A 259 -13.79 -8.03 7.94
C PRO A 259 -14.37 -7.97 6.52
N SER A 260 -14.70 -6.76 6.07
CA SER A 260 -15.12 -6.55 4.68
C SER A 260 -13.90 -6.50 3.75
N PHE A 261 -14.03 -7.12 2.58
CA PHE A 261 -13.00 -7.17 1.55
C PHE A 261 -13.62 -7.12 0.16
N ASN A 262 -12.80 -6.77 -0.83
CA ASN A 262 -13.14 -6.93 -2.24
C ASN A 262 -12.66 -8.30 -2.73
N THR A 263 -13.34 -8.86 -3.74
CA THR A 263 -12.90 -10.09 -4.39
C THR A 263 -12.47 -9.80 -5.81
N ILE A 264 -11.24 -10.18 -6.17
CA ILE A 264 -10.76 -10.15 -7.55
C ILE A 264 -10.71 -11.58 -8.08
N GLU A 265 -11.25 -11.82 -9.26
CA GLU A 265 -11.19 -13.14 -9.92
C GLU A 265 -10.31 -13.09 -11.16
N ILE A 266 -9.27 -13.93 -11.20
CA ILE A 266 -8.34 -14.10 -12.35
C ILE A 266 -8.27 -15.59 -12.65
N ASN A 267 -8.62 -15.99 -13.89
CA ASN A 267 -8.59 -17.39 -14.31
C ASN A 267 -9.31 -18.35 -13.33
N GLN A 268 -10.51 -17.98 -12.85
CA GLN A 268 -11.31 -18.73 -11.87
C GLN A 268 -10.74 -18.79 -10.43
N GLN A 269 -9.54 -18.26 -10.21
CA GLN A 269 -8.98 -18.09 -8.86
C GLN A 269 -9.48 -16.79 -8.25
N LYS A 270 -10.00 -16.87 -7.02
CA LYS A 270 -10.51 -15.73 -6.26
C LYS A 270 -9.46 -15.27 -5.25
N PHE A 271 -9.24 -13.97 -5.23
CA PHE A 271 -8.34 -13.28 -4.31
C PHE A 271 -9.17 -12.36 -3.43
N ASN A 272 -9.10 -12.56 -2.11
CA ASN A 272 -9.64 -11.60 -1.15
C ASN A 272 -8.63 -10.49 -0.99
N VAL A 273 -9.00 -9.26 -1.34
CA VAL A 273 -8.12 -8.10 -1.28
C VAL A 273 -8.74 -7.01 -0.43
N GLN A 274 -7.89 -6.19 0.17
CA GLN A 274 -8.32 -5.05 0.97
C GLN A 274 -9.34 -4.18 0.21
N MET A 275 -10.36 -3.69 0.92
CA MET A 275 -11.30 -2.72 0.39
C MET A 275 -10.53 -1.53 -0.22
N PHE A 276 -10.91 -1.08 -1.42
CA PHE A 276 -10.21 0.02 -2.10
C PHE A 276 -10.17 1.32 -1.27
N GLY A 277 -11.17 1.56 -0.43
CA GLY A 277 -11.15 2.65 0.55
C GLY A 277 -10.07 2.52 1.61
N GLY A 278 -9.85 1.30 2.11
CA GLY A 278 -8.75 0.97 3.00
C GLY A 278 -7.40 1.25 2.34
N LEU A 279 -7.21 0.79 1.09
CA LEU A 279 -5.98 1.08 0.33
C LEU A 279 -5.72 2.60 0.22
N ILE A 280 -6.74 3.39 -0.11
CA ILE A 280 -6.59 4.85 -0.23
C ILE A 280 -6.17 5.46 1.12
N ARG A 281 -6.89 5.13 2.20
CA ARG A 281 -6.60 5.62 3.55
C ARG A 281 -5.19 5.26 3.99
N ASP A 282 -4.79 4.01 3.80
CA ASP A 282 -3.55 3.49 4.35
C ASP A 282 -2.33 4.06 3.60
N ASN A 283 -2.42 4.23 2.26
CA ASN A 283 -1.38 4.94 1.50
C ASN A 283 -1.26 6.42 1.92
N ILE A 284 -2.37 7.10 2.20
CA ILE A 284 -2.34 8.50 2.68
C ILE A 284 -1.71 8.58 4.08
N SER A 285 -2.07 7.69 5.00
CA SER A 285 -1.50 7.65 6.35
C SER A 285 0.01 7.40 6.28
N ALA A 286 0.41 6.36 5.56
CA ALA A 286 1.81 6.00 5.37
C ALA A 286 2.61 7.13 4.71
N TYR A 287 2.04 7.82 3.72
CA TYR A 287 2.66 9.03 3.15
C TYR A 287 2.81 10.15 4.20
N THR A 288 1.76 10.44 4.96
CA THR A 288 1.74 11.53 5.94
C THR A 288 2.79 11.34 7.03
N GLU A 289 2.95 10.11 7.51
CA GLU A 289 3.96 9.73 8.50
C GLU A 289 5.38 9.85 7.93
N ARG A 290 5.56 9.51 6.65
CA ARG A 290 6.89 9.33 6.04
C ARG A 290 7.36 10.52 5.23
N LYS A 291 6.50 11.49 4.89
CA LYS A 291 6.87 12.69 4.11
C LYS A 291 7.94 13.55 4.79
N ASN A 292 8.08 13.47 6.11
CA ASN A 292 9.10 14.23 6.83
C ASN A 292 10.54 13.78 6.52
N ILE A 293 10.73 12.75 5.69
CA ILE A 293 12.04 12.33 5.18
C ILE A 293 12.61 13.30 4.13
N TYR A 294 11.77 14.12 3.49
CA TYR A 294 12.22 15.05 2.46
C TYR A 294 13.20 16.08 3.03
N GLY A 295 14.38 16.19 2.40
CA GLY A 295 15.47 17.08 2.82
C GLY A 295 16.37 16.52 3.93
N LYS A 296 16.15 15.29 4.40
CA LYS A 296 17.01 14.67 5.45
C LYS A 296 18.27 14.04 4.86
N PRO A 297 19.38 13.91 5.64
CA PRO A 297 20.63 13.31 5.16
C PRO A 297 20.49 11.88 4.63
N ASN A 298 19.58 11.09 5.21
CA ASN A 298 19.28 9.71 4.82
C ASN A 298 18.10 9.60 3.84
N GLN A 299 17.73 10.70 3.17
CA GLN A 299 16.57 10.72 2.27
C GLN A 299 16.60 9.59 1.23
N ASN A 300 17.74 9.38 0.57
CA ASN A 300 17.85 8.38 -0.51
C ASN A 300 17.51 6.95 -0.05
N GLU A 301 17.72 6.64 1.23
CA GLU A 301 17.44 5.32 1.78
C GLU A 301 15.94 5.08 1.96
N PHE A 302 15.18 6.08 2.42
CA PHE A 302 13.79 5.89 2.87
C PHE A 302 12.74 6.58 2.01
N ILE A 303 13.13 7.49 1.11
CA ILE A 303 12.20 8.28 0.31
C ILE A 303 11.27 7.45 -0.57
N HIS A 304 11.75 6.30 -1.05
CA HIS A 304 11.00 5.34 -1.85
C HIS A 304 9.72 4.88 -1.14
N LYS A 305 9.74 4.75 0.20
CA LYS A 305 8.58 4.36 1.00
C LYS A 305 7.46 5.39 0.84
N SER A 306 7.77 6.68 0.97
CA SER A 306 6.77 7.75 0.81
C SER A 306 6.27 7.88 -0.63
N ILE A 307 7.17 7.81 -1.61
CA ILE A 307 6.82 7.99 -3.03
C ILE A 307 5.96 6.84 -3.54
N ASN A 308 6.32 5.59 -3.23
CA ASN A 308 5.56 4.43 -3.70
C ASN A 308 4.10 4.48 -3.23
N HIS A 309 3.81 5.00 -2.03
CA HIS A 309 2.43 5.16 -1.58
C HIS A 309 1.63 6.18 -2.40
N ILE A 310 2.24 7.32 -2.74
CA ILE A 310 1.59 8.31 -3.63
C ILE A 310 1.43 7.77 -5.05
N ALA A 311 2.43 7.09 -5.56
CA ALA A 311 2.39 6.48 -6.88
C ALA A 311 1.30 5.41 -6.98
N ARG A 312 1.15 4.56 -5.97
CA ARG A 312 0.07 3.57 -5.83
C ARG A 312 -1.31 4.23 -5.79
N LEU A 313 -1.44 5.40 -5.14
CA LEU A 313 -2.69 6.18 -5.19
C LEU A 313 -2.98 6.66 -6.61
N PHE A 314 -2.00 7.21 -7.32
CA PHE A 314 -2.20 7.64 -8.71
C PHE A 314 -2.61 6.50 -9.62
N TYR A 315 -1.95 5.34 -9.50
CA TYR A 315 -2.33 4.14 -10.23
C TYR A 315 -3.77 3.71 -9.93
N LEU A 316 -4.16 3.63 -8.65
CA LEU A 316 -5.51 3.18 -8.26
C LEU A 316 -6.60 4.11 -8.83
N TYR A 317 -6.36 5.42 -8.81
CA TYR A 317 -7.29 6.40 -9.36
C TYR A 317 -7.39 6.29 -10.89
N GLU A 318 -6.27 6.10 -11.59
CA GLU A 318 -6.28 5.84 -13.03
C GLU A 318 -7.03 4.53 -13.35
N LEU A 319 -6.79 3.48 -12.56
CA LEU A 319 -7.44 2.18 -12.70
C LEU A 319 -8.95 2.29 -12.62
N ILE A 320 -9.42 2.96 -11.58
CA ILE A 320 -10.84 3.27 -11.39
C ILE A 320 -11.35 4.14 -12.53
N TYR A 321 -10.58 5.12 -13.00
CA TYR A 321 -10.99 6.01 -14.09
C TYR A 321 -11.24 5.26 -15.40
N ARG A 322 -10.30 4.40 -15.80
CA ARG A 322 -10.38 3.64 -17.05
C ARG A 322 -11.36 2.47 -16.98
N ASN A 323 -11.66 1.99 -15.77
CA ASN A 323 -12.52 0.82 -15.55
C ASN A 323 -13.78 1.16 -14.74
N HIS A 324 -14.23 2.41 -14.76
CA HIS A 324 -15.35 2.91 -13.94
C HIS A 324 -16.66 2.15 -14.12
N ASP A 325 -16.80 1.37 -15.20
CA ASP A 325 -17.96 0.53 -15.44
C ASP A 325 -18.02 -0.75 -14.60
N VAL A 326 -16.90 -1.18 -14.03
CA VAL A 326 -16.80 -2.36 -13.16
C VAL A 326 -17.54 -2.11 -11.84
N TYR A 327 -18.45 -3.01 -11.49
CA TYR A 327 -19.35 -2.89 -10.34
C TYR A 327 -18.61 -2.64 -9.02
N ASP A 328 -17.49 -3.31 -8.78
CA ASP A 328 -16.66 -3.15 -7.57
C ASP A 328 -16.08 -1.73 -7.43
N PHE A 329 -15.88 -1.04 -8.56
CA PHE A 329 -15.48 0.36 -8.60
C PHE A 329 -16.67 1.33 -8.55
N LYS A 330 -17.92 0.88 -8.64
CA LYS A 330 -19.10 1.75 -8.58
C LYS A 330 -19.62 1.95 -7.15
N GLN A 331 -19.66 0.91 -6.33
CA GLN A 331 -20.44 0.94 -5.08
C GLN A 331 -19.81 1.71 -3.90
N ASN A 332 -18.48 1.84 -3.83
CA ASN A 332 -17.81 2.45 -2.67
C ASN A 332 -16.73 3.48 -3.05
N THR A 333 -16.41 3.61 -4.33
CA THR A 333 -15.37 4.50 -4.81
C THR A 333 -15.68 5.96 -4.50
N PHE A 334 -16.93 6.40 -4.65
CA PHE A 334 -17.27 7.80 -4.45
C PHE A 334 -16.98 8.32 -3.02
N ASN A 335 -17.37 7.57 -1.99
CA ASN A 335 -17.08 7.89 -0.59
C ASN A 335 -15.59 7.75 -0.23
N ASN A 336 -14.87 6.86 -0.92
CA ASN A 336 -13.44 6.60 -0.72
C ASN A 336 -12.53 7.61 -1.44
N LEU A 337 -12.93 8.09 -2.62
CA LEU A 337 -12.36 9.25 -3.30
C LEU A 337 -12.54 10.50 -2.42
N LEU A 338 -13.69 10.60 -1.73
CA LEU A 338 -13.98 11.58 -0.70
C LEU A 338 -13.23 11.37 0.64
N PHE A 339 -12.44 10.31 0.83
CA PHE A 339 -11.71 10.13 2.09
C PHE A 339 -10.60 11.19 2.29
N LEU A 340 -9.97 11.67 1.20
CA LEU A 340 -9.13 12.88 1.24
C LEU A 340 -9.89 14.11 1.75
N TYR A 341 -11.21 14.06 1.65
CA TYR A 341 -12.11 15.17 1.87
C TYR A 341 -12.89 15.08 3.19
N GLY A 342 -12.94 13.90 3.82
CA GLY A 342 -13.41 13.67 5.20
C GLY A 342 -12.31 13.82 6.26
N MET A 343 -11.06 14.07 5.86
CA MET A 343 -10.01 14.46 6.79
C MET A 343 -10.45 15.72 7.53
N GLN A 344 -10.49 15.67 8.87
CA GLN A 344 -10.74 16.87 9.68
C GLN A 344 -9.85 18.03 9.18
N LYS A 345 -10.37 19.28 9.17
CA LYS A 345 -9.65 20.51 8.73
C LYS A 345 -8.16 20.57 9.09
N LYS A 346 -7.75 19.99 10.23
CA LYS A 346 -6.34 19.86 10.66
C LYS A 346 -5.48 19.01 9.71
N LYS A 347 -5.93 17.81 9.35
CA LYS A 347 -5.22 16.85 8.48
C LYS A 347 -5.19 17.33 7.02
N ILE A 348 -6.17 18.13 6.61
CA ILE A 348 -6.25 18.75 5.28
C ILE A 348 -5.10 19.74 5.02
N ASN A 349 -4.72 20.57 6.00
CA ASN A 349 -3.58 21.48 5.87
C ASN A 349 -2.26 20.74 5.62
N GLU A 350 -2.18 19.49 6.06
CA GLU A 350 -0.99 18.66 5.93
C GLU A 350 -0.83 18.03 4.53
N LEU A 351 -1.89 18.02 3.71
CA LEU A 351 -1.91 17.46 2.35
C LEU A 351 -2.20 18.50 1.27
N LYS A 352 -1.85 19.78 1.49
CA LYS A 352 -2.00 20.83 0.47
C LYS A 352 -1.32 20.46 -0.85
N PHE A 353 -0.22 19.71 -0.77
CA PHE A 353 0.50 19.19 -1.92
C PHE A 353 0.83 17.72 -1.73
N LEU A 354 0.70 16.96 -2.81
CA LEU A 354 1.29 15.63 -2.94
C LEU A 354 2.67 15.79 -3.58
N TYR A 355 3.67 15.15 -3.00
CA TYR A 355 5.05 15.24 -3.47
C TYR A 355 5.39 13.97 -4.22
N TYR A 356 5.80 14.16 -5.47
CA TYR A 356 6.28 13.12 -6.37
C TYR A 356 7.70 13.46 -6.82
N TYR A 357 8.43 12.48 -7.38
CA TYR A 357 9.79 12.70 -7.86
C TYR A 357 9.95 12.20 -9.29
N LYS A 358 10.77 12.92 -10.05
CA LYS A 358 11.33 12.43 -11.30
C LYS A 358 12.85 12.47 -11.25
N ILE A 359 13.48 11.53 -11.93
CA ILE A 359 14.91 11.54 -12.17
C ILE A 359 15.12 12.07 -13.59
N VAL A 360 15.76 13.22 -13.71
CA VAL A 360 16.17 13.79 -15.01
C VAL A 360 17.68 13.96 -14.96
N ASP A 361 18.41 13.38 -15.91
CA ASP A 361 19.88 13.41 -15.96
C ASP A 361 20.56 12.98 -14.63
N ASN A 362 20.07 11.90 -14.03
CA ASN A 362 20.51 11.40 -12.71
C ASN A 362 20.33 12.39 -11.54
N LYS A 363 19.53 13.44 -11.71
CA LYS A 363 19.18 14.41 -10.66
C LYS A 363 17.74 14.26 -10.22
N PHE A 364 17.54 14.40 -8.92
CA PHE A 364 16.22 14.37 -8.28
C PHE A 364 15.50 15.70 -8.47
N ASN A 365 14.33 15.62 -9.08
CA ASN A 365 13.45 16.77 -9.24
C ASN A 365 12.16 16.48 -8.49
N THR A 366 11.89 17.31 -7.48
CA THR A 366 10.67 17.20 -6.69
C THR A 366 9.54 17.87 -7.45
N ILE A 367 8.52 17.10 -7.79
CA ILE A 367 7.28 17.60 -8.37
C ILE A 367 6.28 17.76 -7.24
N LYS A 368 5.79 18.99 -7.08
CA LYS A 368 4.70 19.30 -6.15
C LYS A 368 3.41 19.32 -6.95
N VAL A 369 2.48 18.45 -6.60
CA VAL A 369 1.13 18.39 -7.18
C VAL A 369 0.17 19.07 -6.21
N ASP A 370 -0.52 20.12 -6.64
CA ASP A 370 -1.62 20.68 -5.85
C ASP A 370 -2.72 19.61 -5.73
N THR A 371 -3.08 19.23 -4.51
CA THR A 371 -4.04 18.15 -4.29
C THR A 371 -5.40 18.48 -4.91
N ARG A 372 -5.77 19.77 -5.01
CA ARG A 372 -6.99 20.19 -5.72
C ARG A 372 -6.92 19.83 -7.20
N PHE A 373 -5.76 20.06 -7.83
CA PHE A 373 -5.55 19.72 -9.23
C PHE A 373 -5.71 18.21 -9.48
N PHE A 374 -5.05 17.40 -8.64
CA PHE A 374 -5.17 15.95 -8.69
C PHE A 374 -6.64 15.53 -8.64
N LEU A 375 -7.36 16.00 -7.63
CA LEU A 375 -8.77 15.69 -7.43
C LEU A 375 -9.66 16.13 -8.60
N ASN A 376 -9.45 17.34 -9.12
CA ASN A 376 -10.20 17.84 -10.28
C ASN A 376 -9.90 17.05 -11.57
N SER A 377 -8.71 16.43 -11.67
CA SER A 377 -8.35 15.56 -12.81
C SER A 377 -9.15 14.26 -12.84
N TYR A 378 -9.78 13.88 -11.73
CA TYR A 378 -10.65 12.69 -11.64
C TYR A 378 -12.12 13.08 -11.38
N LEU A 379 -12.49 14.36 -11.56
CA LEU A 379 -13.81 14.91 -11.23
C LEU A 379 -14.96 14.21 -11.97
N ASN A 380 -14.73 13.67 -13.17
CA ASN A 380 -15.75 12.91 -13.89
C ASN A 380 -16.19 11.65 -13.13
N LEU A 381 -15.30 11.01 -12.37
CA LEU A 381 -15.68 9.90 -11.48
C LEU A 381 -16.50 10.39 -10.29
N ILE A 382 -16.21 11.62 -9.86
CA ILE A 382 -16.86 12.25 -8.71
C ILE A 382 -18.30 12.68 -9.10
N ILE A 383 -18.53 13.17 -10.31
CA ILE A 383 -19.87 13.65 -10.69
C ILE A 383 -20.90 12.51 -10.89
N LEU A 384 -20.46 11.25 -10.96
CA LEU A 384 -21.37 10.10 -11.09
C LEU A 384 -22.33 9.92 -9.90
N ASP A 385 -21.96 10.43 -8.71
CA ASP A 385 -22.87 10.56 -7.55
C ASP A 385 -23.16 12.06 -7.27
N ASN A 386 -24.14 12.59 -8.02
CA ASN A 386 -24.52 14.00 -7.97
C ASN A 386 -24.92 14.50 -6.57
N TYR A 387 -25.57 13.68 -5.75
CA TYR A 387 -26.03 14.13 -4.42
C TYR A 387 -24.84 14.37 -3.51
N THR A 388 -23.98 13.36 -3.39
CA THR A 388 -22.87 13.40 -2.47
C THR A 388 -21.79 14.39 -2.94
N TYR A 389 -21.59 14.55 -4.27
CA TYR A 389 -20.77 15.62 -4.85
C TYR A 389 -21.27 17.01 -4.47
N ASN A 390 -22.56 17.31 -4.68
CA ASN A 390 -23.10 18.64 -4.40
C ASN A 390 -23.06 18.99 -2.91
N ASN A 391 -23.40 18.04 -2.04
CA ASN A 391 -23.29 18.23 -0.59
C ASN A 391 -21.85 18.58 -0.20
N PHE A 392 -20.87 17.87 -0.76
CA PHE A 392 -19.46 18.10 -0.48
C PHE A 392 -18.94 19.44 -1.02
N LYS A 393 -19.23 19.77 -2.29
CA LYS A 393 -18.86 21.04 -2.92
C LYS A 393 -19.34 22.24 -2.11
N ASN A 394 -20.56 22.15 -1.58
CA ASN A 394 -21.14 23.21 -0.75
C ASN A 394 -20.40 23.39 0.57
N GLN A 395 -19.86 22.31 1.16
CA GLN A 395 -19.10 22.36 2.41
C GLN A 395 -17.64 22.80 2.20
N ASN A 396 -17.08 22.58 1.00
CA ASN A 396 -15.65 22.76 0.72
C ASN A 396 -15.40 23.44 -0.65
N PRO A 397 -15.90 24.66 -0.86
CA PRO A 397 -15.83 25.32 -2.17
C PRO A 397 -14.39 25.56 -2.65
N ASP A 398 -13.43 25.79 -1.74
CA ASP A 398 -12.02 26.10 -2.05
C ASP A 398 -11.24 24.93 -2.72
N TYR A 399 -11.84 23.74 -2.78
CA TYR A 399 -11.24 22.52 -3.34
C TYR A 399 -11.57 22.27 -4.81
N PHE A 400 -12.60 22.94 -5.33
CA PHE A 400 -13.01 22.79 -6.71
C PHE A 400 -12.54 23.99 -7.52
N VAL A 401 -11.94 23.73 -8.67
CA VAL A 401 -11.70 24.80 -9.63
C VAL A 401 -13.07 25.15 -10.21
N ASP A 402 -13.43 26.43 -10.21
CA ASP A 402 -14.67 26.93 -10.81
C ASP A 402 -14.60 26.72 -12.33
N ASP A 403 -14.96 25.53 -12.80
CA ASP A 403 -14.92 25.23 -14.23
C ASP A 403 -16.16 24.45 -14.64
N ASN A 404 -17.17 25.18 -15.11
CA ASN A 404 -18.49 24.71 -15.54
C ASN A 404 -18.46 23.94 -16.88
N ASN A 405 -17.34 23.33 -17.28
CA ASN A 405 -17.25 22.68 -18.59
C ASN A 405 -16.59 21.30 -18.51
N ILE A 406 -17.42 20.25 -18.49
CA ILE A 406 -17.05 18.83 -18.46
C ILE A 406 -16.08 18.47 -19.60
N THR A 407 -16.19 19.14 -20.75
CA THR A 407 -15.28 19.01 -21.90
C THR A 407 -13.82 19.39 -21.56
N ASN A 408 -13.62 20.22 -20.52
CA ASN A 408 -12.30 20.59 -20.01
C ASN A 408 -11.72 19.49 -19.11
N ILE A 409 -12.56 18.65 -18.46
CA ILE A 409 -12.13 17.66 -17.46
C ILE A 409 -11.31 16.54 -18.11
N GLN A 410 -11.78 15.94 -19.22
CA GLN A 410 -11.00 14.89 -19.92
C GLN A 410 -9.67 15.42 -20.47
N LYS A 411 -9.67 16.66 -20.96
CA LYS A 411 -8.46 17.33 -21.42
C LYS A 411 -7.50 17.61 -20.27
N ASN A 412 -8.02 18.04 -19.12
CA ASN A 412 -7.27 18.29 -17.89
C ASN A 412 -6.69 17.00 -17.32
N HIS A 413 -7.47 15.91 -17.31
CA HIS A 413 -7.02 14.58 -16.95
C HIS A 413 -5.88 14.08 -17.84
N ASN A 414 -6.07 14.11 -19.17
CA ASN A 414 -5.03 13.71 -20.11
C ASN A 414 -3.76 14.55 -19.93
N ARG A 415 -3.91 15.86 -19.73
CA ARG A 415 -2.79 16.76 -19.45
C ARG A 415 -2.10 16.41 -18.14
N PHE A 416 -2.84 16.10 -17.07
CA PHE A 416 -2.28 15.67 -15.78
C PHE A 416 -1.40 14.43 -15.94
N ILE A 417 -1.93 13.37 -16.54
CA ILE A 417 -1.20 12.10 -16.73
C ILE A 417 0.04 12.33 -17.59
N ILE A 418 -0.09 13.07 -18.70
CA ILE A 418 1.03 13.39 -19.57
C ILE A 418 2.10 14.19 -18.81
N GLU A 419 1.74 15.27 -18.11
CA GLU A 419 2.72 16.10 -17.39
C GLU A 419 3.38 15.34 -16.22
N LEU A 420 2.62 14.50 -15.52
CA LEU A 420 3.11 13.77 -14.35
C LEU A 420 3.98 12.56 -14.71
N PHE A 421 3.71 11.86 -15.82
CA PHE A 421 4.40 10.59 -16.15
C PHE A 421 5.24 10.64 -17.43
N ASN A 422 5.12 11.67 -18.27
CA ASN A 422 5.98 11.82 -19.46
C ASN A 422 7.27 12.56 -19.11
N ASP A 423 8.41 11.99 -19.48
CA ASP A 423 9.76 12.48 -19.12
C ASP A 423 10.18 13.73 -19.89
N ASP A 424 9.60 13.98 -21.07
CA ASP A 424 10.05 15.03 -21.99
C ASP A 424 9.38 16.41 -21.79
N LEU A 425 8.35 16.50 -20.95
CA LEU A 425 7.48 17.69 -20.90
C LEU A 425 7.62 18.54 -19.64
N PHE A 426 8.38 18.08 -18.64
CA PHE A 426 8.42 18.74 -17.33
C PHE A 426 9.75 19.44 -17.08
N GLU A 427 9.73 20.77 -17.01
CA GLU A 427 10.90 21.51 -16.50
C GLU A 427 11.03 21.23 -14.98
N PRO A 428 12.22 20.80 -14.51
CA PRO A 428 12.43 20.21 -13.18
C PRO A 428 12.20 21.12 -11.96
N SER A 429 11.73 22.36 -12.14
CA SER A 429 11.56 23.34 -11.05
C SER A 429 10.11 23.76 -10.76
N GLY A 430 9.11 23.14 -11.42
CA GLY A 430 7.72 23.62 -11.40
C GLY A 430 6.80 22.98 -10.36
N LEU A 431 6.00 23.81 -9.69
CA LEU A 431 4.74 23.41 -9.07
C LEU A 431 3.74 23.04 -10.18
N LEU A 432 3.18 21.82 -10.16
CA LEU A 432 2.07 21.44 -11.04
C LEU A 432 0.80 22.18 -10.59
N THR A 433 0.44 23.22 -11.35
CA THR A 433 -0.80 23.99 -11.21
C THR A 433 -1.37 24.29 -12.60
N PHE A 434 -2.69 24.26 -12.77
CA PHE A 434 -3.32 24.84 -13.96
C PHE A 434 -3.16 26.35 -13.85
N SER A 435 -2.30 26.96 -14.68
CA SER A 435 -2.51 28.37 -15.00
C SER A 435 -3.76 28.44 -15.87
N GLU A 436 -4.81 29.09 -15.36
CA GLU A 436 -5.99 29.43 -16.14
C GLU A 436 -5.53 30.14 -17.42
N THR A 437 -5.82 29.54 -18.58
CA THR A 437 -5.63 30.22 -19.85
C THR A 437 -6.79 31.19 -20.05
N THR A 438 -6.78 32.30 -19.31
CA THR A 438 -7.64 33.44 -19.61
C THR A 438 -6.90 34.43 -20.51
N GLY A 439 -7.20 34.36 -21.81
CA GLY A 439 -7.40 35.56 -22.64
C GLY A 439 -6.16 36.31 -23.11
N GLY A 440 -5.89 36.23 -24.41
CA GLY A 440 -4.84 36.99 -25.08
C GLY A 440 -4.89 38.51 -24.83
N LYS A 441 -3.73 39.10 -24.57
CA LYS A 441 -3.47 40.51 -24.86
C LYS A 441 -2.60 40.61 -26.11
N ARG A 442 -3.28 41.03 -27.18
CA ARG A 442 -2.72 41.48 -28.46
C ARG A 442 -1.40 42.24 -28.26
N ARG A 443 -0.37 41.81 -29.00
CA ARG A 443 0.76 42.66 -29.41
C ARG A 443 0.22 44.00 -29.90
N ARG A 444 0.45 45.09 -29.16
CA ARG A 444 0.38 46.44 -29.73
C ARG A 444 1.78 46.83 -30.19
N ASN A 445 2.01 46.62 -31.49
CA ASN A 445 2.96 47.40 -32.26
C ASN A 445 2.49 48.86 -32.24
N THR A 446 3.24 49.76 -31.62
CA THR A 446 3.20 51.19 -31.97
C THR A 446 4.61 51.73 -32.13
N ARG A 447 4.99 51.75 -33.42
CA ARG A 447 5.86 52.68 -34.13
C ARG A 447 6.51 53.82 -33.32
N LYS A 448 7.83 53.93 -33.53
CA LYS A 448 8.63 55.15 -33.41
C LYS A 448 7.94 56.37 -34.04
N SER A 449 7.92 57.49 -33.33
CA SER A 449 7.98 58.83 -33.90
C SER A 449 8.99 59.68 -33.14
N ARG A 450 10.00 60.17 -33.87
CA ARG A 450 11.10 61.02 -33.42
C ARG A 450 10.76 62.51 -33.66
N LYS A 451 11.31 63.38 -32.80
CA LYS A 451 11.50 64.85 -32.89
C LYS A 451 10.22 65.68 -32.65
N ILE A 452 10.21 66.83 -31.96
CA ILE A 452 11.07 68.03 -32.05
C ILE A 452 11.12 68.84 -30.72
N TYR A 453 12.28 69.47 -30.50
CA TYR A 453 12.71 70.55 -29.59
C TYR A 453 11.75 71.75 -29.34
N ARG A 454 11.70 72.31 -28.10
CA ARG A 454 12.23 73.66 -27.67
C ARG A 454 11.65 74.20 -26.34
N LYS A 455 12.58 74.56 -25.42
CA LYS A 455 12.70 75.78 -24.58
C LYS A 455 11.45 76.34 -23.83
N LYS A 456 11.53 76.51 -22.49
CA LYS A 456 12.10 77.67 -21.73
C LYS A 456 11.52 77.81 -20.29
N SER A 457 12.43 77.82 -19.31
CA SER A 457 12.55 78.72 -18.13
C SER A 457 11.41 78.96 -17.11
N ARG A 458 11.69 78.66 -15.82
CA ARG A 458 11.88 79.57 -14.64
C ARG A 458 11.73 78.75 -13.34
N LYS A 459 12.80 78.52 -12.56
CA LYS A 459 13.29 79.28 -11.37
C LYS A 459 12.26 79.47 -10.23
N ILE A 460 12.61 78.94 -9.04
CA ILE A 460 12.58 79.51 -7.66
C ILE A 460 12.37 78.35 -6.66
N ARG A 461 13.40 77.86 -5.95
CA ARG A 461 13.97 78.28 -4.64
C ARG A 461 13.11 77.95 -3.40
N LYS A 462 13.69 77.08 -2.55
CA LYS A 462 13.70 77.02 -1.06
C LYS A 462 12.37 76.96 -0.30
N LYS A 463 12.20 75.95 0.58
CA LYS A 463 12.51 76.03 2.03
C LYS A 463 12.22 74.72 2.77
N ILE A 464 13.14 74.41 3.70
CA ILE A 464 13.17 73.41 4.79
C ILE A 464 13.31 71.96 4.35
#